data_AF-A0A554LFX4-F1
#
_entry.id   AF-A0A554LFX4-F1
#
_cell.length_a   1.000
_cell.length_b   1.000
_cell.length_c   1.000
_cell.angle_alpha   90.00
_cell.angle_beta   90.00
_cell.angle_gamma   90.00
#
_symmetry.space_group_name_H-M   'P 1'
#
loop_
_entity.id
_entity.type
_entity.pdbx_description
1 polymer ?
#
loop_
_entity_poly.entity_id
_entity_poly.type
_entity_poly.pdbx_seq_one_letter_code
_entity_poly.pdbx_strand_id
1 'polypeptide(L)'
;MDYPLKRTSQSGFTLVEMITTMAIMTLLMTLIFFNFRDAGKNKSARHQIANKLMADLRQAQSFALAGSPYLGDFMCGYGIHFSDKTVYVMYAKKPMSGSCAGINRNFDNGDPVVDTIIISNKNFEVIDPTGNKPADVFYEPPNPTIFIDNDPAIAEERYFISPVFKSVNCASAADAGECSALIISNGGTMQLLN
;
A
#
# COMPACT_ATOMS: atom_id res chain seq x y z
N MET A 1 -71.72 30.24 -21.76
CA MET A 1 -70.79 30.73 -20.72
C MET A 1 -69.41 30.28 -21.15
N ASP A 2 -68.67 31.16 -21.81
CA ASP A 2 -67.30 30.91 -22.27
C ASP A 2 -66.32 31.48 -21.25
N TYR A 3 -65.45 30.63 -20.71
CA TYR A 3 -64.35 31.04 -19.84
C TYR A 3 -63.09 31.17 -20.70
N PRO A 4 -62.50 32.37 -20.87
CA PRO A 4 -61.31 32.52 -21.70
C PRO A 4 -60.11 31.88 -20.98
N LEU A 5 -59.46 30.92 -21.64
CA LEU A 5 -58.22 30.32 -21.17
C LEU A 5 -57.10 31.36 -21.20
N LYS A 6 -56.61 31.73 -20.01
CA LYS A 6 -55.44 32.60 -19.83
C LYS A 6 -54.18 31.88 -20.33
N ARG A 7 -53.73 32.18 -21.55
CA ARG A 7 -52.42 31.72 -22.04
C ARG A 7 -51.33 32.38 -21.19
N THR A 8 -50.60 31.55 -20.44
CA THR A 8 -49.32 31.95 -19.87
C THR A 8 -48.28 31.89 -20.98
N SER A 9 -47.60 33.01 -21.25
CA SER A 9 -46.47 33.03 -22.17
C SER A 9 -45.34 32.23 -21.50
N GLN A 10 -45.12 31.00 -21.95
CA GLN A 10 -43.87 30.30 -21.68
C GLN A 10 -42.81 30.93 -22.58
N SER A 11 -42.03 31.85 -22.02
CA SER A 11 -40.83 32.38 -22.66
C SER A 11 -39.83 31.24 -22.82
N GLY A 12 -39.52 30.88 -24.06
CA GLY A 12 -38.43 29.95 -24.38
C GLY A 12 -37.06 30.62 -24.17
N PHE A 13 -36.01 29.80 -24.07
CA PHE A 13 -34.63 30.28 -24.02
C PHE A 13 -34.25 30.99 -25.32
N THR A 14 -33.49 32.08 -25.22
CA THR A 14 -32.98 32.75 -26.41
C THR A 14 -31.79 31.96 -26.99
N LEU A 15 -31.58 32.08 -28.31
CA LEU A 15 -30.48 31.40 -29.00
C LEU A 15 -29.11 31.79 -28.44
N VAL A 16 -28.95 33.06 -28.08
CA VAL A 16 -27.71 33.59 -27.47
C VAL A 16 -27.47 32.96 -26.10
N GLU A 17 -28.51 32.80 -25.29
CA GLU A 17 -28.43 32.21 -23.95
C GLU A 17 -28.10 30.71 -23.98
N MET A 18 -28.53 30.01 -25.04
CA MET A 18 -28.14 28.63 -25.28
C MET A 18 -26.64 28.52 -25.66
N ILE A 19 -26.14 29.45 -26.48
CA ILE A 19 -24.72 29.48 -26.85
C ILE A 19 -23.83 29.83 -25.65
N THR A 20 -24.22 30.81 -24.82
CA THR A 20 -23.42 31.19 -23.65
C THR A 20 -23.39 30.08 -22.60
N THR A 21 -24.51 29.40 -22.35
CA THR A 21 -24.55 28.26 -21.43
C THR A 21 -23.71 27.09 -21.92
N MET A 22 -23.74 26.77 -23.22
CA MET A 22 -22.85 25.76 -23.82
C MET A 22 -21.37 26.14 -23.70
N ALA A 23 -21.02 27.41 -23.92
CA ALA A 23 -19.65 27.89 -23.78
C ALA A 23 -19.16 27.75 -22.33
N ILE A 24 -20.00 28.10 -21.34
CA ILE A 24 -19.66 27.94 -19.93
C ILE A 24 -19.52 26.46 -19.57
N MET A 25 -20.44 25.59 -20.04
CA MET A 25 -20.39 24.15 -19.76
C MET A 25 -19.14 23.48 -20.33
N THR A 26 -18.77 23.81 -21.56
CA THR A 26 -17.55 23.26 -22.18
C THR A 26 -16.30 23.71 -21.44
N LEU A 27 -16.22 24.98 -21.03
CA LEU A 27 -15.12 25.51 -20.22
C LEU A 27 -15.03 24.79 -18.86
N LEU A 28 -16.15 24.62 -18.16
CA LEU A 28 -16.19 23.88 -16.89
C LEU A 28 -15.77 22.42 -17.06
N MET A 29 -16.26 21.74 -18.12
CA MET A 29 -15.86 20.37 -18.41
C MET A 29 -14.35 20.25 -18.62
N THR A 30 -13.73 21.16 -19.37
CA THR A 30 -12.27 21.13 -19.56
C THR A 30 -11.50 21.23 -18.25
N LEU A 31 -11.87 22.15 -17.36
CA LEU A 31 -11.23 22.32 -16.06
C LEU A 31 -11.35 21.06 -15.19
N ILE A 32 -12.52 20.42 -15.20
CA ILE A 32 -12.75 19.17 -14.48
C ILE A 32 -11.85 18.06 -15.03
N PHE A 33 -11.80 17.89 -16.35
CA PHE A 33 -10.98 16.84 -16.97
C PHE A 33 -9.49 17.00 -16.68
N PHE A 34 -8.97 18.24 -16.68
CA PHE A 34 -7.57 18.50 -16.33
C PHE A 34 -7.28 18.17 -14.86
N ASN A 35 -8.18 18.54 -13.93
CA ASN A 35 -7.94 18.33 -12.50
C ASN A 35 -8.02 16.85 -12.09
N PHE A 36 -8.95 16.08 -12.67
CA PHE A 36 -9.16 14.67 -12.32
C PHE A 36 -8.02 13.73 -12.76
N ARG A 37 -7.24 14.11 -13.78
CA ARG A 37 -6.28 13.20 -14.40
C ARG A 37 -5.07 12.89 -13.53
N ASP A 38 -4.62 13.86 -12.73
CA ASP A 38 -3.37 13.74 -11.96
C ASP A 38 -3.62 13.37 -10.49
N ALA A 39 -4.66 13.93 -9.86
CA ALA A 39 -4.98 13.66 -8.45
C ALA A 39 -5.48 12.22 -8.21
N GLY A 40 -6.26 11.66 -9.14
CA GLY A 40 -6.85 10.33 -8.98
C GLY A 40 -5.87 9.18 -9.22
N LYS A 41 -4.99 9.31 -10.22
CA LYS A 41 -4.08 8.23 -10.62
C LYS A 41 -3.01 7.94 -9.58
N ASN A 42 -2.43 8.99 -8.99
CA ASN A 42 -1.36 8.84 -8.01
C ASN A 42 -1.88 8.25 -6.71
N LYS A 43 -3.04 8.72 -6.21
CA LYS A 43 -3.68 8.14 -5.03
C LYS A 43 -4.07 6.68 -5.26
N SER A 44 -4.74 6.37 -6.39
CA SER A 44 -5.14 5.00 -6.70
C SER A 44 -3.94 4.05 -6.81
N ALA A 45 -2.87 4.46 -7.50
CA ALA A 45 -1.66 3.65 -7.61
C ALA A 45 -0.98 3.42 -6.25
N ARG A 46 -0.89 4.46 -5.41
CA ARG A 46 -0.36 4.36 -4.04
C ARG A 46 -1.13 3.33 -3.21
N HIS A 47 -2.46 3.41 -3.22
CA HIS A 47 -3.32 2.47 -2.49
C HIS A 47 -3.21 1.05 -3.01
N GLN A 48 -3.08 0.85 -4.33
CA GLN A 48 -2.89 -0.48 -4.91
C GLN A 48 -1.57 -1.11 -4.43
N ILE A 49 -0.49 -0.34 -4.39
CA ILE A 49 0.82 -0.81 -3.88
C ILE A 49 0.71 -1.13 -2.39
N ALA A 50 0.11 -0.24 -1.60
CA ALA A 50 -0.06 -0.44 -0.16
C ALA A 50 -0.89 -1.69 0.16
N ASN A 51 -2.02 -1.87 -0.53
CA ASN A 51 -2.89 -3.02 -0.35
C ASN A 51 -2.21 -4.33 -0.78
N LYS A 52 -1.44 -4.30 -1.86
CA LYS A 52 -0.66 -5.47 -2.29
C LYS A 52 0.39 -5.84 -1.24
N LEU A 53 1.18 -4.87 -0.79
CA LEU A 53 2.17 -5.11 0.25
C LEU A 53 1.53 -5.67 1.55
N MET A 54 0.40 -5.12 1.96
CA MET A 54 -0.35 -5.60 3.11
C MET A 54 -0.86 -7.04 2.92
N ALA A 55 -1.31 -7.38 1.71
CA ALA A 55 -1.72 -8.74 1.37
C ALA A 55 -0.55 -9.72 1.43
N ASP A 56 0.61 -9.34 0.89
CA ASP A 56 1.81 -10.16 0.86
C ASP A 56 2.38 -10.36 2.30
N LEU A 57 2.35 -9.33 3.16
CA LEU A 57 2.69 -9.46 4.58
C LEU A 57 1.74 -10.41 5.32
N ARG A 58 0.43 -10.30 5.08
CA ARG A 58 -0.57 -11.23 5.63
C ARG A 58 -0.36 -12.65 5.14
N GLN A 59 0.08 -12.82 3.91
CA GLN A 59 0.39 -14.13 3.36
C GLN A 59 1.60 -14.74 4.05
N ALA A 60 2.69 -13.99 4.25
CA ALA A 60 3.86 -14.44 5.02
C ALA A 60 3.46 -14.83 6.46
N GLN A 61 2.67 -13.98 7.13
CA GLN A 61 2.13 -14.30 8.47
C GLN A 61 1.28 -15.58 8.46
N SER A 62 0.44 -15.78 7.45
CA SER A 62 -0.41 -16.97 7.33
C SER A 62 0.43 -18.24 7.11
N PHE A 63 1.49 -18.16 6.31
CA PHE A 63 2.41 -19.27 6.10
C PHE A 63 3.18 -19.64 7.36
N ALA A 64 3.62 -18.64 8.14
CA ALA A 64 4.24 -18.86 9.44
C ALA A 64 3.26 -19.57 10.39
N LEU A 65 2.04 -19.04 10.57
CA LEU A 65 1.03 -19.63 11.46
C LEU A 65 0.61 -21.05 11.07
N ALA A 66 0.56 -21.34 9.77
CA ALA A 66 0.27 -22.67 9.26
C ALA A 66 1.44 -23.66 9.45
N GLY A 67 2.64 -23.19 9.83
CA GLY A 67 3.85 -24.00 9.82
C GLY A 67 4.12 -24.61 8.46
N SER A 68 3.82 -23.86 7.39
CA SER A 68 3.83 -24.39 6.03
C SER A 68 5.25 -24.88 5.68
N PRO A 69 5.41 -26.11 5.16
CA PRO A 69 6.70 -26.54 4.65
C PRO A 69 6.98 -25.85 3.30
N TYR A 70 8.25 -25.60 3.01
CA TYR A 70 8.67 -25.06 1.72
C TYR A 70 9.77 -25.93 1.12
N LEU A 71 9.66 -26.28 -0.16
CA LEU A 71 10.58 -27.21 -0.84
C LEU A 71 10.75 -28.56 -0.11
N GLY A 72 9.73 -29.01 0.62
CA GLY A 72 9.74 -30.27 1.38
C GLY A 72 10.40 -30.20 2.75
N ASP A 73 10.95 -29.05 3.14
CA ASP A 73 11.60 -28.83 4.43
C ASP A 73 10.67 -28.10 5.41
N PHE A 74 10.88 -28.36 6.71
CA PHE A 74 10.27 -27.57 7.79
C PHE A 74 10.90 -26.16 7.81
N MET A 75 10.06 -25.14 7.92
CA MET A 75 10.48 -23.73 7.99
C MET A 75 10.28 -23.18 9.40
N CYS A 76 11.25 -22.38 9.84
CA CYS A 76 11.18 -21.61 11.08
C CYS A 76 10.31 -20.37 10.98
N GLY A 77 9.90 -19.98 9.79
CA GLY A 77 9.05 -18.83 9.58
C GLY A 77 9.22 -18.25 8.20
N TYR A 78 8.48 -17.18 7.96
CA TYR A 78 8.39 -16.51 6.68
C TYR A 78 8.54 -15.01 6.90
N GLY A 79 9.23 -14.35 5.97
CA GLY A 79 9.45 -12.91 6.05
C GLY A 79 9.41 -12.23 4.69
N ILE A 80 9.39 -10.90 4.74
CA ILE A 80 9.55 -10.02 3.59
C ILE A 80 10.84 -9.23 3.76
N HIS A 81 11.69 -9.29 2.74
CA HIS A 81 12.94 -8.56 2.64
C HIS A 81 12.86 -7.56 1.50
N PHE A 82 13.25 -6.32 1.77
CA PHE A 82 13.34 -5.29 0.75
C PHE A 82 14.76 -5.29 0.19
N SER A 83 14.94 -5.86 -1.02
CA SER A 83 16.22 -5.81 -1.72
C SER A 83 16.58 -4.37 -2.09
N ASP A 84 15.56 -3.62 -2.52
CA ASP A 84 15.61 -2.18 -2.80
C ASP A 84 14.23 -1.56 -2.48
N LYS A 85 14.08 -0.24 -2.63
CA LYS A 85 12.82 0.46 -2.45
C LYS A 85 11.73 0.09 -3.47
N THR A 86 12.08 -0.64 -4.54
CA THR A 86 11.13 -1.02 -5.61
C THR A 86 10.93 -2.52 -5.77
N VAL A 87 11.71 -3.32 -5.03
CA VAL A 87 11.73 -4.78 -5.13
C VAL A 87 11.82 -5.36 -3.73
N TYR A 88 10.91 -6.26 -3.43
CA TYR A 88 10.95 -7.06 -2.20
C TYR A 88 10.73 -8.53 -2.51
N VAL A 89 11.25 -9.38 -1.65
CA VAL A 89 11.15 -10.84 -1.77
C VAL A 89 10.46 -11.38 -0.53
N MET A 90 9.58 -12.36 -0.74
CA MET A 90 9.09 -13.21 0.34
C MET A 90 10.06 -14.38 0.46
N TYR A 91 10.56 -14.62 1.66
CA TYR A 91 11.52 -15.69 1.93
C TYR A 91 11.05 -16.55 3.09
N ALA A 92 11.62 -17.75 3.19
CA ALA A 92 11.42 -18.66 4.31
C ALA A 92 12.76 -18.94 5.00
N LYS A 93 12.76 -19.16 6.31
CA LYS A 93 13.97 -19.51 7.06
C LYS A 93 14.00 -20.98 7.40
N LYS A 94 15.11 -21.64 7.11
CA LYS A 94 15.35 -23.04 7.53
C LYS A 94 15.86 -23.07 8.98
N PRO A 95 15.60 -24.16 9.72
CA PRO A 95 16.19 -24.36 11.04
C PRO A 95 17.70 -24.51 10.96
N MET A 96 18.40 -23.95 11.95
CA MET A 96 19.81 -24.23 12.20
C MET A 96 19.91 -25.43 13.16
N SER A 97 20.58 -26.50 12.74
CA SER A 97 20.77 -27.71 13.56
C SER A 97 19.45 -28.32 14.07
N GLY A 98 18.37 -28.21 13.28
CA GLY A 98 17.05 -28.74 13.62
C GLY A 98 16.22 -27.87 14.58
N SER A 99 16.69 -26.66 14.90
CA SER A 99 15.98 -25.70 15.76
C SER A 99 15.85 -24.33 15.11
N CYS A 100 14.81 -23.61 15.49
CA CYS A 100 14.61 -22.20 15.14
C CYS A 100 15.23 -21.24 16.18
N ALA A 101 15.79 -21.78 17.26
CA ALA A 101 16.48 -20.99 18.26
C ALA A 101 17.80 -20.43 17.70
N GLY A 102 17.99 -19.11 17.80
CA GLY A 102 19.23 -18.44 17.41
C GLY A 102 19.47 -18.32 15.91
N ILE A 103 18.45 -18.58 15.07
CA ILE A 103 18.56 -18.30 13.64
C ILE A 103 18.67 -16.80 13.38
N ASN A 104 19.39 -16.42 12.33
CA ASN A 104 19.27 -15.09 11.76
C ASN A 104 17.91 -14.99 11.06
N ARG A 105 17.08 -14.02 11.45
CA ARG A 105 15.75 -13.79 10.88
C ARG A 105 15.75 -12.80 9.73
N ASN A 106 16.89 -12.17 9.44
CA ASN A 106 17.06 -11.34 8.25
C ASN A 106 17.35 -12.20 7.03
N PHE A 107 16.94 -11.75 5.86
CA PHE A 107 17.22 -12.45 4.62
C PHE A 107 18.72 -12.48 4.30
N ASP A 108 19.19 -13.67 3.92
CA ASP A 108 20.53 -13.95 3.44
C ASP A 108 20.45 -14.62 2.06
N ASN A 109 21.50 -14.47 1.23
CA ASN A 109 21.54 -15.02 -0.14
C ASN A 109 21.37 -16.56 -0.24
N GLY A 110 21.42 -17.29 0.87
CA GLY A 110 21.20 -18.73 0.94
C GLY A 110 19.77 -19.13 1.31
N ASP A 111 18.90 -18.18 1.63
CA ASP A 111 17.54 -18.48 2.07
C ASP A 111 16.63 -18.83 0.89
N PRO A 112 15.70 -19.78 1.08
CA PRO A 112 14.66 -20.06 0.10
C PRO A 112 13.78 -18.82 -0.18
N VAL A 113 13.77 -18.39 -1.44
CA VAL A 113 12.88 -17.35 -1.94
C VAL A 113 11.56 -17.97 -2.37
N VAL A 114 10.47 -17.57 -1.71
CA VAL A 114 9.11 -18.03 -1.97
C VAL A 114 8.52 -17.27 -3.16
N ASP A 115 8.67 -15.95 -3.17
CA ASP A 115 8.19 -15.08 -4.24
C ASP A 115 9.06 -13.82 -4.36
N THR A 116 9.13 -13.24 -5.56
CA THR A 116 9.83 -11.97 -5.84
C THR A 116 8.84 -10.97 -6.43
N ILE A 117 8.62 -9.87 -5.71
CA ILE A 117 7.62 -8.89 -6.07
C ILE A 117 8.31 -7.60 -6.52
N ILE A 118 8.00 -7.18 -7.74
CA ILE A 118 8.47 -5.93 -8.33
C ILE A 118 7.31 -4.94 -8.34
N ILE A 119 7.52 -3.73 -7.83
CA ILE A 119 6.54 -2.66 -7.91
C ILE A 119 6.42 -2.20 -9.37
N SER A 120 5.32 -2.55 -10.02
CA SER A 120 5.11 -2.30 -11.46
C SER A 120 5.19 -0.83 -11.85
N ASN A 121 4.87 0.08 -10.93
CA ASN A 121 4.94 1.52 -11.17
C ASN A 121 6.29 2.09 -10.72
N LYS A 122 7.18 2.36 -11.69
CA LYS A 122 8.53 2.89 -11.46
C LYS A 122 8.58 4.29 -10.84
N ASN A 123 7.45 5.00 -10.79
CA ASN A 123 7.36 6.31 -10.14
C ASN A 123 7.09 6.18 -8.64
N PHE A 124 6.84 4.97 -8.15
CA PHE A 124 6.65 4.70 -6.74
C PHE A 124 7.83 3.93 -6.16
N GLU A 125 8.06 4.16 -4.89
CA GLU A 125 9.01 3.44 -4.07
C GLU A 125 8.41 3.19 -2.69
N VAL A 126 8.90 2.17 -1.98
CA VAL A 126 8.51 1.85 -0.62
C VAL A 126 9.67 2.22 0.28
N ILE A 127 9.39 3.06 1.27
CA ILE A 127 10.38 3.60 2.19
C ILE A 127 9.94 3.41 3.64
N ASP A 128 10.92 3.42 4.54
CA ASP A 128 10.71 3.65 5.96
C ASP A 128 10.56 5.17 6.25
N PRO A 129 10.29 5.58 7.50
CA PRO A 129 10.21 7.01 7.87
C PRO A 129 11.52 7.78 7.66
N THR A 130 12.66 7.10 7.53
CA THR A 130 13.97 7.74 7.30
C THR A 130 14.28 7.92 5.82
N GLY A 131 13.40 7.46 4.91
CA GLY A 131 13.59 7.53 3.47
C GLY A 131 14.49 6.44 2.92
N ASN A 132 14.84 5.44 3.73
CA ASN A 132 15.61 4.26 3.33
C ASN A 132 14.68 3.12 2.91
N LYS A 133 15.26 2.04 2.37
CA LYS A 133 14.49 0.82 2.17
C LYS A 133 14.03 0.29 3.54
N PRO A 134 12.83 -0.29 3.66
CA PRO A 134 12.40 -0.84 4.92
C PRO A 134 13.28 -2.02 5.36
N ALA A 135 13.43 -2.18 6.67
CA ALA A 135 13.94 -3.38 7.32
C ALA A 135 13.10 -4.63 7.00
N ASP A 136 13.70 -5.78 7.24
CA ASP A 136 13.08 -7.08 7.06
C ASP A 136 12.00 -7.32 8.11
N VAL A 137 10.86 -7.85 7.67
CA VAL A 137 9.76 -8.21 8.56
C VAL A 137 9.63 -9.73 8.54
N PHE A 138 9.85 -10.38 9.67
CA PHE A 138 9.82 -11.84 9.80
C PHE A 138 8.78 -12.29 10.83
N TYR A 139 8.06 -13.37 10.50
CA TYR A 139 7.03 -13.96 11.35
C TYR A 139 7.47 -15.37 11.77
N GLU A 140 7.65 -15.56 13.08
CA GLU A 140 8.02 -16.85 13.68
C GLU A 140 6.79 -17.51 14.33
N PRO A 141 6.44 -18.77 14.01
CA PRO A 141 5.42 -19.55 14.72
C PRO A 141 5.95 -20.09 16.07
N PRO A 142 5.09 -20.61 16.98
CA PRO A 142 3.63 -20.75 16.89
C PRO A 142 2.86 -19.51 17.39
N ASN A 143 3.46 -18.70 18.25
CA ASN A 143 2.97 -17.37 18.58
C ASN A 143 3.66 -16.42 17.59
N PRO A 144 2.93 -15.69 16.71
CA PRO A 144 3.52 -14.88 15.64
C PRO A 144 4.30 -13.70 16.21
N THR A 145 5.48 -14.00 16.74
CA THR A 145 6.45 -13.01 17.17
C THR A 145 6.98 -12.38 15.89
N ILE A 146 6.82 -11.07 15.80
CA ILE A 146 7.29 -10.30 14.66
C ILE A 146 8.70 -9.87 14.98
N PHE A 147 9.61 -10.10 14.04
CA PHE A 147 10.97 -9.58 14.11
C PHE A 147 11.15 -8.52 13.03
N ILE A 148 11.73 -7.40 13.40
CA ILE A 148 12.11 -6.30 12.51
C ILE A 148 13.64 -6.24 12.55
N ASP A 149 14.29 -6.47 11.41
CA ASP A 149 15.77 -6.53 11.34
C ASP A 149 16.39 -7.50 12.37
N ASN A 150 15.78 -8.68 12.55
CA ASN A 150 16.15 -9.72 13.51
C ASN A 150 15.96 -9.36 14.99
N ASP A 151 15.52 -8.15 15.30
CA ASP A 151 15.11 -7.75 16.64
C ASP A 151 13.62 -8.04 16.87
N PRO A 152 13.22 -8.64 18.00
CA PRO A 152 11.82 -8.86 18.30
C PRO A 152 11.12 -7.52 18.46
N ALA A 153 10.08 -7.26 17.66
CA ALA A 153 9.23 -6.10 17.86
C ALA A 153 8.67 -6.16 19.29
N ILE A 154 8.72 -5.06 20.04
CA ILE A 154 8.15 -4.98 21.40
C ILE A 154 6.70 -4.43 21.36
N ALA A 155 5.93 -4.63 22.42
CA ALA A 155 4.47 -4.48 22.42
C ALA A 155 3.94 -3.08 22.02
N GLU A 156 4.77 -2.04 22.10
CA GLU A 156 4.40 -0.66 21.74
C GLU A 156 5.03 -0.17 20.43
N GLU A 157 5.91 -0.97 19.82
CA GLU A 157 6.56 -0.57 18.58
C GLU A 157 5.61 -0.73 17.39
N ARG A 158 5.44 0.39 16.69
CA ARG A 158 4.76 0.47 15.41
C ARG A 158 5.82 0.62 14.34
N TYR A 159 5.93 -0.38 13.49
CA TYR A 159 6.81 -0.28 12.34
C TYR A 159 6.05 0.32 11.16
N PHE A 160 6.64 1.34 10.52
CA PHE A 160 6.00 2.11 9.45
C PHE A 160 6.64 1.79 8.11
N ILE A 161 5.82 1.43 7.13
CA ILE A 161 6.25 1.22 5.74
C ILE A 161 5.35 2.03 4.83
N SER A 162 5.93 2.88 3.99
CA SER A 162 5.14 3.81 3.17
C SER A 162 5.44 3.65 1.68
N PRO A 163 4.46 3.28 0.84
CA PRO A 163 4.56 3.48 -0.60
C PRO A 163 4.35 4.95 -0.94
N VAL A 164 5.30 5.54 -1.65
CA VAL A 164 5.40 6.96 -1.93
C VAL A 164 5.75 7.22 -3.39
N PHE A 165 5.39 8.38 -3.91
CA PHE A 165 5.93 8.83 -5.19
C PHE A 165 7.41 9.17 -5.00
N LYS A 166 8.27 8.82 -5.95
CA LYS A 166 9.70 9.16 -5.91
C LYS A 166 9.87 10.66 -5.65
N SER A 167 10.85 11.01 -4.81
CA SER A 167 11.13 12.37 -4.31
C SER A 167 10.16 12.95 -3.26
N VAL A 168 9.20 12.17 -2.75
CA VAL A 168 8.42 12.54 -1.57
C VAL A 168 9.09 11.97 -0.32
N ASN A 169 9.35 12.81 0.68
CA ASN A 169 9.88 12.40 1.98
C ASN A 169 8.73 12.28 2.97
N CYS A 170 8.49 11.08 3.49
CA CYS A 170 7.48 10.83 4.52
C CYS A 170 8.18 10.72 5.87
N ALA A 171 8.66 11.85 6.38
CA ALA A 171 9.41 11.89 7.65
C ALA A 171 8.49 11.78 8.87
N SER A 172 7.17 11.99 8.71
CA SER A 172 6.22 11.89 9.81
C SER A 172 4.81 11.52 9.36
N ALA A 173 3.99 11.04 10.31
CA ALA A 173 2.55 10.82 10.10
C ALA A 173 1.77 12.11 9.77
N ALA A 174 2.38 13.30 9.86
CA ALA A 174 1.77 14.57 9.47
C ALA A 174 1.70 14.78 7.94
N ASP A 175 2.41 13.96 7.16
CA ASP A 175 2.44 14.01 5.69
C ASP A 175 1.34 13.14 5.03
N ALA A 176 0.31 12.74 5.80
CA ALA A 176 -0.71 11.75 5.42
C ALA A 176 -1.43 12.03 4.08
N GLY A 177 -1.55 13.30 3.67
CA GLY A 177 -2.13 13.64 2.36
C GLY A 177 -1.34 13.07 1.17
N GLU A 178 -0.01 12.99 1.30
CA GLU A 178 0.93 12.54 0.26
C GLU A 178 1.53 11.16 0.54
N CYS A 179 1.43 10.69 1.79
CA CYS A 179 1.99 9.41 2.25
C CYS A 179 0.90 8.49 2.79
N SER A 180 0.78 7.27 2.22
CA SER A 180 0.05 6.20 2.89
C SER A 180 1.05 5.43 3.76
N ALA A 181 0.75 5.23 5.04
CA ALA A 181 1.61 4.50 5.96
C ALA A 181 0.96 3.17 6.34
N LEU A 182 1.66 2.07 6.09
CA LEU A 182 1.33 0.76 6.62
C LEU A 182 1.97 0.64 8.00
N ILE A 183 1.13 0.44 9.02
CA ILE A 183 1.57 0.18 10.39
C ILE A 183 1.51 -1.31 10.64
N ILE A 184 2.63 -1.87 11.10
CA ILE A 184 2.71 -3.23 11.64
C ILE A 184 2.84 -3.12 13.15
N SER A 185 1.91 -3.73 13.87
CA SER A 185 1.90 -3.77 15.34
C SER A 185 2.26 -5.16 15.85
N ASN A 186 2.89 -5.21 17.01
CA ASN A 186 3.13 -6.45 17.72
C ASN A 186 1.78 -7.12 18.08
N GLY A 187 1.52 -8.30 17.49
CA GLY A 187 0.20 -8.94 17.46
C GLY A 187 -0.33 -9.18 16.04
N GLY A 188 0.41 -8.75 15.01
CA GLY A 188 0.09 -9.03 13.61
C GLY A 188 -1.05 -8.18 13.05
N THR A 189 -1.51 -7.19 13.81
CA THR A 189 -2.46 -6.20 13.30
C THR A 189 -1.72 -5.28 12.35
N MET A 190 -2.19 -5.26 11.11
CA MET A 190 -1.76 -4.33 10.09
C MET A 190 -2.86 -3.31 9.84
N GLN A 191 -2.50 -2.03 9.81
CA GLN A 191 -3.42 -0.94 9.50
C GLN A 191 -2.82 -0.05 8.42
N LEU A 192 -3.64 0.31 7.43
CA LEU A 192 -3.28 1.31 6.44
C LEU A 192 -3.82 2.68 6.90
N LEU A 193 -2.92 3.64 7.08
CA LEU A 193 -3.24 5.05 7.27
C LEU A 193 -3.17 5.78 5.93
N ASN A 194 -4.15 6.66 5.70
CA ASN A 194 -4.36 7.38 4.44
C ASN A 194 -4.44 8.89 4.65
#